data_AF-A0A162U021-F1
#
_entry.id   AF-A0A162U021-F1
#
_cell.length_a   1.000
_cell.length_b   1.000
_cell.length_c   1.000
_cell.angle_alpha   90.00
_cell.angle_beta   90.00
_cell.angle_gamma   90.00
#
_symmetry.space_group_name_H-M   'P 1'
#
loop_
_entity.id
_entity.type
_entity.pdbx_description
1 polymer ?
#
loop_
_entity_poly.entity_id
_entity_poly.type
_entity_poly.pdbx_seq_one_letter_code
_entity_poly.pdbx_strand_id
1 'polypeptide(L)'
;MRAWGYVHRKNNQDVYYDGHERQDVVQYCHAWAMRMMGYKQCMSDFTGEDEEIEVTPLLLENQKKLVMVTHGESTFYAHDGKVDMWLEEGESHIRKKDQGRSLMVSKFQCACHGTMRVKGWVSRRIFNVGTAYDDALVATRMVLKPKIVSENDMFIFKDTTFLRDGHIISQSFYETVFEAGRKGKGPVEKRQFVGIQQILQERGLRWRMDCNGEEAENHCCCARHLLASQPDFSEQKTAIQEVVEEAGHIFELYPKFHCECNWIERYWGAAKRVARLNCDYSFKSLEKNLPSFLDSASPVAGSPSIIRRFYKKTWRYIEAYSKFLDAKDADAEMKKFTSRISKSHRSIGIHD
;
A
#
# COMPACT_ATOMS: atom_id res chain seq x y z
N MET A 1 39.03 -9.92 -4.95
CA MET A 1 37.74 -9.81 -4.24
C MET A 1 36.64 -10.69 -4.88
N ARG A 2 36.95 -11.93 -5.29
CA ARG A 2 36.00 -12.98 -5.74
C ARG A 2 36.16 -14.29 -4.96
N ALA A 3 36.94 -14.27 -3.88
CA ALA A 3 37.28 -15.47 -3.10
C ALA A 3 36.36 -15.70 -1.88
N TRP A 4 35.36 -14.83 -1.67
CA TRP A 4 34.51 -14.84 -0.46
C TRP A 4 33.01 -14.88 -0.80
N GLY A 5 32.62 -15.17 -2.05
CA GLY A 5 31.21 -15.23 -2.45
C GLY A 5 30.47 -13.89 -2.57
N TYR A 6 31.08 -12.77 -2.15
CA TYR A 6 30.48 -11.44 -2.28
C TYR A 6 30.71 -10.85 -3.68
N VAL A 7 29.62 -10.39 -4.31
CA VAL A 7 29.63 -9.63 -5.55
C VAL A 7 29.28 -8.19 -5.22
N HIS A 8 30.10 -7.22 -5.63
CA HIS A 8 29.73 -5.81 -5.59
C HIS A 8 28.56 -5.58 -6.56
N ARG A 9 27.34 -5.48 -6.01
CA ARG A 9 26.14 -5.03 -6.73
C ARG A 9 25.67 -3.73 -6.11
N LYS A 10 25.28 -2.77 -6.95
CA LYS A 10 24.45 -1.65 -6.50
C LYS A 10 23.11 -2.22 -6.03
N ASN A 11 22.63 -1.80 -4.87
CA ASN A 11 21.27 -2.09 -4.41
C ASN A 11 20.29 -1.39 -5.35
N ASN A 12 19.90 -2.07 -6.42
CA ASN A 12 18.72 -1.69 -7.16
C ASN A 12 17.50 -2.15 -6.34
N GLN A 13 16.48 -1.31 -6.25
CA GLN A 13 15.14 -1.73 -5.79
C GLN A 13 14.49 -2.61 -6.87
N ASP A 14 15.15 -3.73 -7.18
CA ASP A 14 14.62 -4.80 -8.02
C ASP A 14 13.69 -5.70 -7.19
N VAL A 15 13.13 -6.75 -7.79
CA VAL A 15 12.16 -7.68 -7.15
C VAL A 15 12.63 -8.08 -5.75
N TYR A 16 11.75 -7.93 -4.76
CA TYR A 16 12.05 -8.21 -3.35
C TYR A 16 11.93 -9.71 -3.10
N TYR A 17 13.00 -10.49 -3.16
CA TYR A 17 12.88 -11.97 -3.13
C TYR A 17 12.57 -12.58 -1.75
N ASP A 18 12.75 -11.84 -0.65
CA ASP A 18 12.54 -12.37 0.69
C ASP A 18 11.03 -12.59 0.97
N GLY A 19 10.68 -13.72 1.58
CA GLY A 19 9.29 -14.14 1.83
C GLY A 19 8.54 -14.76 0.63
N HIS A 20 9.08 -14.70 -0.60
CA HIS A 20 8.43 -15.29 -1.79
C HIS A 20 8.41 -16.82 -1.78
N GLU A 21 9.36 -17.45 -1.09
CA GLU A 21 9.52 -18.91 -1.10
C GLU A 21 8.55 -19.61 -0.12
N ARG A 22 7.81 -18.84 0.71
CA ARG A 22 6.85 -19.36 1.66
C ARG A 22 5.64 -19.98 0.95
N GLN A 23 5.30 -21.22 1.30
CA GLN A 23 4.25 -21.98 0.62
C GLN A 23 2.87 -21.32 0.68
N ASP A 24 2.50 -20.73 1.81
CA ASP A 24 1.23 -20.00 1.98
C ASP A 24 1.16 -18.76 1.06
N VAL A 25 2.28 -18.04 0.94
CA VAL A 25 2.40 -16.86 0.07
C VAL A 25 2.31 -17.26 -1.40
N VAL A 26 3.00 -18.33 -1.81
CA VAL A 26 2.98 -18.84 -3.20
C VAL A 26 1.59 -19.30 -3.59
N GLN A 27 0.92 -20.08 -2.75
CA GLN A 27 -0.43 -20.58 -3.02
C GLN A 27 -1.43 -19.43 -3.15
N TYR A 28 -1.37 -18.45 -2.25
CA TYR A 28 -2.21 -17.26 -2.34
C TYR A 28 -1.94 -16.47 -3.62
N CYS A 29 -0.67 -16.24 -3.97
CA CYS A 29 -0.27 -15.51 -5.17
C CYS A 29 -0.77 -16.19 -6.44
N HIS A 30 -0.60 -17.50 -6.56
CA HIS A 30 -1.11 -18.27 -7.71
C HIS A 30 -2.64 -18.18 -7.83
N ALA A 31 -3.36 -18.43 -6.72
CA ALA A 31 -4.83 -18.37 -6.73
C ALA A 31 -5.34 -16.96 -7.08
N TRP A 32 -4.69 -15.92 -6.56
CA TRP A 32 -4.97 -14.53 -6.91
C TRP A 32 -4.68 -14.25 -8.39
N ALA A 33 -3.52 -14.65 -8.90
CA ALA A 33 -3.12 -14.43 -10.28
C ALA A 33 -4.10 -15.08 -11.27
N MET A 34 -4.57 -16.30 -10.97
CA MET A 34 -5.62 -16.98 -11.76
C MET A 34 -6.92 -16.18 -11.81
N ARG A 35 -7.40 -15.64 -10.68
CA ARG A 35 -8.59 -14.76 -10.67
C ARG A 35 -8.38 -13.51 -11.51
N MET A 36 -7.22 -12.87 -11.34
CA MET A 36 -6.86 -11.68 -12.12
C MET A 36 -6.83 -11.96 -13.63
N MET A 37 -6.30 -13.11 -14.06
CA MET A 37 -6.33 -13.52 -15.48
C MET A 37 -7.75 -13.72 -16.00
N GLY A 38 -8.68 -14.19 -15.15
CA GLY A 38 -10.12 -14.23 -15.47
C GLY A 38 -10.67 -12.82 -15.70
N TYR A 39 -10.42 -11.88 -14.78
CA TYR A 39 -10.88 -10.50 -14.94
C TYR A 39 -10.27 -9.79 -16.15
N LYS A 40 -9.01 -10.11 -16.51
CA LYS A 40 -8.29 -9.52 -17.64
C LYS A 40 -9.07 -9.63 -18.96
N GLN A 41 -9.85 -10.71 -19.13
CA GLN A 41 -10.66 -10.93 -20.33
C GLN A 41 -11.73 -9.85 -20.55
N CYS A 42 -12.19 -9.21 -19.47
CA CYS A 42 -13.17 -8.13 -19.50
C CYS A 42 -12.52 -6.75 -19.37
N MET A 43 -11.18 -6.64 -19.41
CA MET A 43 -10.45 -5.38 -19.33
C MET A 43 -9.95 -4.95 -20.71
N SER A 44 -9.74 -3.65 -20.89
CA SER A 44 -9.03 -3.16 -22.08
C SER A 44 -7.59 -3.63 -22.12
N ASP A 45 -7.11 -3.90 -23.33
CA ASP A 45 -5.68 -3.94 -23.61
C ASP A 45 -5.23 -2.61 -24.23
N PHE A 46 -3.92 -2.44 -24.33
CA PHE A 46 -3.30 -1.24 -24.91
C PHE A 46 -2.24 -1.65 -25.93
N THR A 47 -2.24 -0.93 -27.05
CA THR A 47 -1.35 -1.15 -28.21
C THR A 47 -0.83 0.17 -28.76
N GLY A 48 0.04 0.12 -29.77
CA GLY A 48 0.79 1.29 -30.25
C GLY A 48 2.21 1.30 -29.70
N GLU A 49 3.04 2.21 -30.19
CA GLU A 49 4.45 2.31 -29.78
C GLU A 49 4.57 2.80 -28.32
N ASP A 50 3.66 3.70 -27.92
CA ASP A 50 3.55 4.28 -26.60
C ASP A 50 2.34 3.76 -25.81
N GLU A 51 1.77 2.63 -26.22
CA GLU A 51 0.54 2.07 -25.62
C GLU A 51 -0.64 3.08 -25.67
N GLU A 52 -0.68 3.93 -26.68
CA GLU A 52 -1.64 5.04 -26.83
C GLU A 52 -3.02 4.60 -27.31
N ILE A 53 -3.10 3.45 -28.00
CA ILE A 53 -4.33 2.90 -28.56
C ILE A 53 -4.98 1.96 -27.54
N GLU A 54 -6.21 2.25 -27.14
CA GLU A 54 -7.00 1.37 -26.27
C GLU A 54 -7.78 0.35 -27.11
N VAL A 55 -7.62 -0.93 -26.78
CA VAL A 55 -8.34 -2.04 -27.40
C VAL A 55 -9.40 -2.52 -26.42
N THR A 56 -10.67 -2.29 -26.77
CA THR A 56 -11.81 -2.71 -25.93
C THR A 56 -12.03 -4.21 -26.04
N PRO A 57 -12.31 -4.93 -24.94
CA PRO A 57 -12.55 -6.36 -24.97
C PRO A 57 -13.88 -6.69 -25.67
N LEU A 58 -13.96 -7.87 -26.28
CA LEU A 58 -15.21 -8.44 -26.76
C LEU A 58 -15.98 -9.01 -25.56
N LEU A 59 -17.10 -8.38 -25.22
CA LEU A 59 -17.93 -8.76 -24.07
C LEU A 59 -19.16 -9.53 -24.54
N LEU A 60 -19.51 -10.59 -23.80
CA LEU A 60 -20.77 -11.31 -23.99
C LEU A 60 -21.94 -10.49 -23.42
N GLU A 61 -23.16 -10.86 -23.83
CA GLU A 61 -24.39 -10.26 -23.29
C GLU A 61 -24.43 -10.44 -21.76
N ASN A 62 -24.67 -9.33 -21.04
CA ASN A 62 -24.58 -9.19 -19.57
C ASN A 62 -23.18 -9.05 -18.94
N GLN A 63 -22.08 -9.09 -19.72
CA GLN A 63 -20.76 -8.78 -19.19
C GLN A 63 -20.51 -7.27 -19.15
N LYS A 64 -19.92 -6.80 -18.05
CA LYS A 64 -19.46 -5.41 -17.90
C LYS A 64 -17.96 -5.33 -18.13
N LYS A 65 -17.53 -4.26 -18.81
CA LYS A 65 -16.12 -3.90 -18.89
C LYS A 65 -15.57 -3.64 -17.48
N LEU A 66 -14.46 -4.29 -17.14
CA LEU A 66 -13.76 -4.10 -15.88
C LEU A 66 -12.63 -3.07 -16.07
N VAL A 67 -12.43 -2.24 -15.05
CA VAL A 67 -11.31 -1.29 -14.98
C VAL A 67 -10.57 -1.57 -13.68
N MET A 68 -9.31 -1.97 -13.79
CA MET A 68 -8.49 -2.20 -12.62
C MET A 68 -7.99 -0.86 -12.07
N VAL A 69 -8.40 -0.55 -10.85
CA VAL A 69 -7.98 0.63 -10.08
C VAL A 69 -7.04 0.17 -8.98
N THR A 70 -5.85 0.76 -8.90
CA THR A 70 -4.89 0.51 -7.82
C THR A 70 -4.85 1.68 -6.84
N HIS A 71 -4.65 1.36 -5.56
CA HIS A 71 -4.40 2.29 -4.47
C HIS A 71 -3.04 2.00 -3.83
N GLY A 72 -2.40 3.04 -3.33
CA GLY A 72 -1.17 2.89 -2.56
C GLY A 72 -0.71 4.20 -1.97
N GLU A 73 0.24 4.10 -1.05
CA GLU A 73 0.83 5.21 -0.32
C GLU A 73 2.34 5.20 -0.44
N SER A 74 2.94 6.37 -0.48
CA SER A 74 4.40 6.49 -0.53
C SER A 74 4.90 7.76 0.15
N THR A 75 5.96 7.61 0.92
CA THR A 75 6.66 8.71 1.59
C THR A 75 7.78 9.27 0.71
N PHE A 76 7.87 10.60 0.66
CA PHE A 76 8.93 11.37 0.04
C PHE A 76 9.70 12.15 1.12
N TYR A 77 11.02 12.11 1.07
CA TYR A 77 11.89 12.69 2.09
C TYR A 77 12.68 13.87 1.53
N ALA A 78 12.82 14.94 2.32
CA ALA A 78 13.49 16.17 1.91
C ALA A 78 14.97 15.95 1.57
N HIS A 79 15.63 14.94 2.15
CA HIS A 79 17.04 14.64 1.92
C HIS A 79 17.27 13.36 1.09
N ASP A 80 16.24 12.89 0.36
CA ASP A 80 16.37 11.81 -0.62
C ASP A 80 16.99 12.35 -1.92
N GLY A 81 18.29 12.64 -1.88
CA GLY A 81 19.08 13.14 -3.01
C GLY A 81 19.77 12.04 -3.83
N LYS A 82 20.58 12.46 -4.81
CA LYS A 82 21.38 11.56 -5.65
C LYS A 82 22.34 10.74 -4.78
N VAL A 83 22.39 9.43 -5.04
CA VAL A 83 23.28 8.49 -4.34
C VAL A 83 24.60 8.32 -5.09
N ASP A 84 24.56 8.40 -6.42
CA ASP A 84 25.74 8.34 -7.29
C ASP A 84 26.01 9.73 -7.89
N MET A 85 27.24 10.23 -7.75
CA MET A 85 27.72 11.47 -8.36
C MET A 85 29.15 11.29 -8.87
N TRP A 86 29.45 11.93 -10.00
CA TRP A 86 30.82 12.11 -10.46
C TRP A 86 31.33 13.42 -9.86
N LEU A 87 32.46 13.36 -9.15
CA LEU A 87 33.10 14.51 -8.51
C LEU A 87 34.50 14.66 -9.11
N GLU A 88 34.96 15.90 -9.28
CA GLU A 88 36.34 16.16 -9.68
C GLU A 88 37.32 15.84 -8.54
N GLU A 89 38.59 15.60 -8.88
CA GLU A 89 39.62 15.29 -7.89
C GLU A 89 39.82 16.49 -6.94
N GLY A 90 39.48 16.29 -5.66
CA GLY A 90 39.51 17.34 -4.62
C GLY A 90 38.14 17.92 -4.25
N GLU A 91 37.08 17.60 -5.01
CA GLU A 91 35.73 18.01 -4.69
C GLU A 91 35.10 17.05 -3.65
N SER A 92 34.50 17.60 -2.59
CA SER A 92 33.75 16.83 -1.60
C SER A 92 32.30 17.28 -1.55
N HIS A 93 31.38 16.37 -1.86
CA HIS A 93 29.95 16.61 -1.71
C HIS A 93 29.43 15.96 -0.43
N ILE A 94 29.08 16.78 0.56
CA ILE A 94 28.55 16.31 1.85
C ILE A 94 27.03 16.16 1.75
N ARG A 95 26.56 14.91 1.81
CA ARG A 95 25.13 14.59 1.95
C ARG A 95 24.68 14.79 3.40
N LYS A 96 23.46 15.30 3.60
CA LYS A 96 22.83 15.27 4.93
C LYS A 96 22.65 13.82 5.40
N LYS A 97 23.01 13.56 6.67
CA LYS A 97 23.02 12.20 7.26
C LYS A 97 21.61 11.66 7.53
N ASP A 98 20.66 12.53 7.83
CA ASP A 98 19.26 12.17 8.09
C ASP A 98 18.41 12.24 6.81
N GLN A 99 17.23 11.63 6.85
CA GLN A 99 16.27 11.70 5.74
C GLN A 99 15.54 13.06 5.68
N GLY A 100 15.63 13.86 6.73
CA GLY A 100 14.90 15.12 6.86
C GLY A 100 13.40 14.91 7.03
N ARG A 101 12.64 16.02 6.96
CA ARG A 101 11.17 15.99 7.00
C ARG A 101 10.61 15.29 5.77
N SER A 102 9.40 14.74 5.90
CA SER A 102 8.77 13.93 4.86
C SER A 102 7.31 14.30 4.61
N LEU A 103 6.85 13.98 3.41
CA LEU A 103 5.46 14.08 2.98
C LEU A 103 4.99 12.68 2.56
N MET A 104 3.83 12.27 3.04
CA MET A 104 3.15 11.06 2.58
C MET A 104 2.16 11.42 1.49
N VAL A 105 2.09 10.56 0.47
CA VAL A 105 1.15 10.71 -0.64
C VAL A 105 0.31 9.44 -0.73
N SER A 106 -1.02 9.60 -0.73
CA SER A 106 -1.99 8.52 -0.96
C SER A 106 -2.74 8.77 -2.27
N LYS A 107 -2.99 7.74 -3.07
CA LYS A 107 -3.50 7.93 -4.45
C LYS A 107 -4.20 6.70 -5.03
N PHE A 108 -5.25 6.96 -5.83
CA PHE A 108 -5.88 5.96 -6.72
C PHE A 108 -5.51 6.18 -8.19
N GLN A 109 -5.22 5.11 -8.93
CA GLN A 109 -4.83 5.15 -10.34
C GLN A 109 -5.44 4.03 -11.18
N CYS A 110 -5.66 4.28 -12.48
CA CYS A 110 -6.02 3.24 -13.44
C CYS A 110 -5.27 3.44 -14.78
N ALA A 111 -5.16 2.39 -15.58
CA ALA A 111 -4.48 2.45 -16.88
C ALA A 111 -5.22 3.32 -17.92
N CYS A 112 -6.52 3.52 -17.77
CA CYS A 112 -7.33 4.33 -18.68
C CYS A 112 -7.12 5.84 -18.48
N HIS A 113 -7.01 6.29 -17.23
CA HIS A 113 -7.03 7.73 -16.87
C HIS A 113 -5.77 8.20 -16.12
N GLY A 114 -4.84 7.29 -15.81
CA GLY A 114 -3.72 7.58 -14.92
C GLY A 114 -4.22 7.91 -13.51
N THR A 115 -3.96 9.14 -13.05
CA THR A 115 -4.50 9.63 -11.77
C THR A 115 -6.01 9.83 -11.86
N MET A 116 -6.78 9.19 -10.98
CA MET A 116 -8.23 9.34 -11.00
C MET A 116 -8.67 10.78 -10.67
N ARG A 117 -9.58 11.30 -11.51
CA ARG A 117 -10.16 12.63 -11.37
C ARG A 117 -11.67 12.56 -11.59
N VAL A 118 -12.46 13.21 -10.73
CA VAL A 118 -13.93 13.25 -10.82
C VAL A 118 -14.41 14.65 -10.48
N LYS A 119 -15.09 15.33 -11.40
CA LYS A 119 -15.73 16.65 -11.15
C LYS A 119 -14.81 17.67 -10.44
N GLY A 120 -13.55 17.78 -10.90
CA GLY A 120 -12.54 18.67 -10.30
C GLY A 120 -11.77 18.09 -9.11
N TRP A 121 -12.23 16.99 -8.53
CA TRP A 121 -11.51 16.27 -7.48
C TRP A 121 -10.43 15.38 -8.06
N VAL A 122 -9.29 15.33 -7.38
CA VAL A 122 -8.18 14.42 -7.68
C VAL A 122 -8.06 13.43 -6.53
N SER A 123 -7.87 12.14 -6.84
CA SER A 123 -7.71 11.08 -5.84
C SER A 123 -6.44 11.20 -4.98
N ARG A 124 -5.51 12.07 -5.39
CA ARG A 124 -4.24 12.32 -4.71
C ARG A 124 -4.48 13.13 -3.42
N ARG A 125 -3.91 12.65 -2.33
CA ARG A 125 -3.80 13.37 -1.04
C ARG A 125 -2.36 13.42 -0.60
N ILE A 126 -1.93 14.59 -0.11
CA ILE A 126 -0.59 14.83 0.42
C ILE A 126 -0.78 15.28 1.87
N PHE A 127 -0.07 14.65 2.79
CA PHE A 127 -0.17 14.92 4.22
C PHE A 127 1.16 14.66 4.93
N ASN A 128 1.32 15.22 6.12
CA ASN A 128 2.50 14.97 6.94
C ASN A 128 2.45 13.54 7.48
N VAL A 129 3.61 12.89 7.58
CA VAL A 129 3.71 11.55 8.17
C VAL A 129 3.23 11.58 9.63
N GLY A 130 2.39 10.61 9.99
CA GLY A 130 1.88 10.47 11.36
C GLY A 130 0.48 11.07 11.61
N THR A 131 -0.24 11.49 10.58
CA THR A 131 -1.67 11.81 10.73
C THR A 131 -2.47 10.53 10.97
N ALA A 132 -3.33 10.54 11.99
CA ALA A 132 -4.17 9.42 12.39
C ALA A 132 -5.12 8.97 11.26
N TYR A 133 -5.41 7.68 11.22
CA TYR A 133 -6.50 7.12 10.45
C TYR A 133 -7.58 6.70 11.44
N ASP A 134 -8.75 7.31 11.32
CA ASP A 134 -9.95 6.89 12.04
C ASP A 134 -10.35 5.49 11.57
N ASP A 135 -11.03 4.72 12.43
CA ASP A 135 -11.96 3.63 12.04
C ASP A 135 -11.48 2.17 12.01
N ALA A 136 -10.26 1.82 12.44
CA ALA A 136 -9.82 0.41 12.48
C ALA A 136 -9.83 -0.19 13.91
N LEU A 137 -10.47 -1.35 14.10
CA LEU A 137 -10.42 -2.12 15.35
C LEU A 137 -9.10 -2.89 15.44
N VAL A 138 -8.07 -2.21 15.96
CA VAL A 138 -6.75 -2.80 16.07
C VAL A 138 -6.45 -3.08 17.53
N ALA A 139 -6.61 -4.34 17.95
CA ALA A 139 -6.40 -4.77 19.35
C ALA A 139 -5.01 -4.40 19.89
N THR A 140 -3.97 -4.35 19.05
CA THR A 140 -2.62 -3.94 19.44
C THR A 140 -2.51 -2.45 19.80
N ARG A 141 -3.42 -1.62 19.30
CA ARG A 141 -3.51 -0.18 19.60
C ARG A 141 -4.42 0.14 20.78
N MET A 142 -5.18 -0.84 21.26
CA MET A 142 -6.05 -0.70 22.41
C MET A 142 -5.27 -0.83 23.73
N VAL A 143 -5.62 0.02 24.70
CA VAL A 143 -5.05 -0.02 26.04
C VAL A 143 -5.76 -1.06 26.91
N LEU A 144 -5.03 -1.70 27.83
CA LEU A 144 -5.59 -2.78 28.65
C LEU A 144 -6.64 -2.29 29.66
N LYS A 145 -6.42 -1.09 30.21
CA LYS A 145 -7.22 -0.48 31.27
C LYS A 145 -7.99 0.73 30.74
N PRO A 146 -9.04 1.19 31.44
CA PRO A 146 -9.76 2.40 31.08
C PRO A 146 -8.82 3.60 30.95
N LYS A 147 -9.05 4.43 29.93
CA LYS A 147 -8.24 5.64 29.66
C LYS A 147 -9.14 6.78 29.19
N ILE A 148 -9.00 7.95 29.82
CA ILE A 148 -9.66 9.17 29.33
C ILE A 148 -9.09 9.54 27.96
N VAL A 149 -9.99 9.73 27.00
CA VAL A 149 -9.63 10.12 25.64
C VAL A 149 -9.30 11.61 25.63
N SER A 150 -8.17 11.94 25.05
CA SER A 150 -7.70 13.29 24.81
C SER A 150 -7.82 13.64 23.33
N GLU A 151 -7.82 14.94 23.01
CA GLU A 151 -7.79 15.43 21.61
C GLU A 151 -6.54 14.95 20.84
N ASN A 152 -5.50 14.51 21.56
CA ASN A 152 -4.26 13.98 20.97
C ASN A 152 -4.30 12.45 20.78
N ASP A 153 -5.35 11.76 21.21
CA ASP A 153 -5.45 10.32 20.99
C ASP A 153 -5.71 10.04 19.51
N MET A 154 -4.73 9.36 18.91
CA MET A 154 -4.69 9.10 17.46
C MET A 154 -5.64 7.98 17.01
N PHE A 155 -6.38 7.34 17.91
CA PHE A 155 -7.22 6.18 17.58
C PHE A 155 -8.60 6.32 18.21
N ILE A 156 -9.60 6.39 17.33
CA ILE A 156 -11.02 6.32 17.68
C ILE A 156 -11.58 5.02 17.11
N PHE A 157 -12.09 4.17 17.98
CA PHE A 157 -12.67 2.88 17.61
C PHE A 157 -14.17 3.02 17.35
N LYS A 158 -14.65 2.41 16.26
CA LYS A 158 -16.09 2.33 15.97
C LYS A 158 -16.75 1.25 16.81
N ASP A 159 -18.01 1.45 17.17
CA ASP A 159 -18.80 0.41 17.81
C ASP A 159 -18.96 -0.80 16.87
N THR A 160 -19.06 -1.98 17.46
CA THR A 160 -19.18 -3.23 16.71
C THR A 160 -20.23 -4.14 17.34
N THR A 161 -20.42 -5.33 16.79
CA THR A 161 -21.25 -6.37 17.39
C THR A 161 -20.45 -7.65 17.57
N PHE A 162 -20.77 -8.43 18.60
CA PHE A 162 -20.14 -9.73 18.83
C PHE A 162 -21.19 -10.77 19.18
N LEU A 163 -20.88 -12.04 18.91
CA LEU A 163 -21.73 -13.16 19.25
C LEU A 163 -21.41 -13.63 20.68
N ARG A 164 -22.43 -13.78 21.51
CA ARG A 164 -22.34 -14.41 22.83
C ARG A 164 -23.58 -15.23 23.11
N ASP A 165 -23.39 -16.49 23.46
CA ASP A 165 -24.49 -17.42 23.79
C ASP A 165 -25.59 -17.43 22.70
N GLY A 166 -25.19 -17.36 21.43
CA GLY A 166 -26.09 -17.33 20.26
C GLY A 166 -26.76 -15.98 19.96
N HIS A 167 -26.47 -14.93 20.72
CA HIS A 167 -27.07 -13.60 20.55
C HIS A 167 -26.03 -12.59 20.04
N ILE A 168 -26.46 -11.73 19.11
CA ILE A 168 -25.67 -10.60 18.63
C ILE A 168 -25.81 -9.46 19.64
N ILE A 169 -24.70 -9.06 20.25
CA ILE A 169 -24.63 -8.02 21.27
C ILE A 169 -23.85 -6.83 20.70
N SER A 170 -24.38 -5.61 20.91
CA SER A 170 -23.68 -4.36 20.57
C SER A 170 -22.54 -4.10 21.56
N GLN A 171 -21.36 -3.78 21.04
CA GLN A 171 -20.18 -3.40 21.81
C GLN A 171 -19.85 -1.93 21.54
N SER A 172 -20.00 -1.10 22.59
CA SER A 172 -19.37 0.21 22.63
C SER A 172 -17.96 0.08 23.17
N PHE A 173 -17.03 0.86 22.62
CA PHE A 173 -15.66 0.98 23.13
C PHE A 173 -15.45 2.19 24.04
N TYR A 174 -16.47 3.04 24.16
CA TYR A 174 -16.39 4.28 24.91
C TYR A 174 -17.60 4.48 25.81
N GLU A 175 -17.33 5.07 26.96
CA GLU A 175 -18.36 5.50 27.90
C GLU A 175 -18.17 6.98 28.28
N THR A 176 -19.26 7.60 28.70
CA THR A 176 -19.24 8.96 29.22
C THR A 176 -18.98 8.93 30.71
N VAL A 177 -17.94 9.63 31.16
CA VAL A 177 -17.58 9.78 32.58
C VAL A 177 -17.54 11.26 32.97
N PHE A 178 -17.77 11.54 34.24
CA PHE A 178 -17.78 12.90 34.77
C PHE A 178 -16.61 13.10 35.74
N GLU A 179 -15.70 14.02 35.42
CA GLU A 179 -14.61 14.40 36.33
C GLU A 179 -15.00 15.64 37.15
N ALA A 180 -14.53 15.69 38.40
CA ALA A 180 -14.72 16.86 39.25
C ALA A 180 -14.07 18.10 38.63
N GLY A 181 -14.87 19.14 38.39
CA GLY A 181 -14.38 20.42 37.90
C GLY A 181 -13.47 21.13 38.90
N ARG A 182 -12.67 22.09 38.41
CA ARG A 182 -11.93 23.02 39.29
C ARG A 182 -12.92 23.73 40.22
N LYS A 183 -12.51 24.08 41.46
CA LYS A 183 -13.35 24.77 42.45
C LYS A 183 -14.23 25.86 41.80
N GLY A 184 -15.55 25.70 41.89
CA GLY A 184 -16.55 26.63 41.34
C GLY A 184 -17.03 26.32 39.91
N LYS A 185 -16.46 25.32 39.23
CA LYS A 185 -16.99 24.78 37.96
C LYS A 185 -17.59 23.40 38.22
N GLY A 186 -18.76 23.14 37.66
CA GLY A 186 -19.45 21.85 37.75
C GLY A 186 -18.64 20.68 37.15
N PRO A 187 -19.16 19.44 37.25
CA PRO A 187 -18.50 18.27 36.66
C PRO A 187 -18.29 18.45 35.16
N VAL A 188 -17.14 17.98 34.68
CA VAL A 188 -16.77 18.04 33.25
C VAL A 188 -17.04 16.68 32.62
N GLU A 189 -17.84 16.67 31.57
CA GLU A 189 -18.09 15.49 30.76
C GLU A 189 -16.83 15.11 29.99
N LYS A 190 -16.44 13.83 30.07
CA LYS A 190 -15.27 13.25 29.41
C LYS A 190 -15.66 11.93 28.76
N ARG A 191 -15.04 11.64 27.61
CA ARG A 191 -15.14 10.34 26.96
C ARG A 191 -14.01 9.44 27.46
N GLN A 192 -14.32 8.24 27.91
CA GLN A 192 -13.36 7.24 28.39
C GLN A 192 -13.41 6.02 27.48
N PHE A 193 -12.24 5.53 27.06
CA PHE A 193 -12.12 4.19 26.49
C PHE A 193 -12.16 3.17 27.62
N VAL A 194 -12.99 2.12 27.50
CA VAL A 194 -13.26 1.15 28.56
C VAL A 194 -12.09 0.20 28.87
N GLY A 195 -11.20 -0.04 27.91
CA GLY A 195 -10.08 -0.97 28.08
C GLY A 195 -10.39 -2.41 27.67
N ILE A 196 -9.38 -3.11 27.15
CA ILE A 196 -9.50 -4.52 26.70
C ILE A 196 -10.04 -5.43 27.82
N GLN A 197 -9.65 -5.19 29.08
CA GLN A 197 -10.09 -6.02 30.19
C GLN A 197 -11.62 -6.02 30.35
N GLN A 198 -12.23 -4.84 30.29
CA GLN A 198 -13.68 -4.72 30.40
C GLN A 198 -14.38 -5.35 29.18
N ILE A 199 -13.87 -5.09 27.98
CA ILE A 199 -14.40 -5.67 26.73
C ILE A 199 -14.39 -7.20 26.78
N LEU A 200 -13.29 -7.82 27.22
CA LEU A 200 -13.23 -9.28 27.32
C LEU A 200 -14.13 -9.84 28.43
N GLN A 201 -14.32 -9.11 29.53
CA GLN A 201 -15.28 -9.43 30.59
C GLN A 201 -16.72 -9.41 30.06
N GLU A 202 -17.10 -8.36 29.33
CA GLU A 202 -18.40 -8.22 28.67
C GLU A 202 -18.66 -9.31 27.63
N ARG A 203 -17.59 -9.84 27.02
CA ARG A 203 -17.63 -10.98 26.11
C ARG A 203 -17.63 -12.34 26.82
N GLY A 204 -17.44 -12.39 28.13
CA GLY A 204 -17.39 -13.64 28.90
C GLY A 204 -16.11 -14.46 28.65
N LEU A 205 -15.06 -13.84 28.14
CA LEU A 205 -13.80 -14.50 27.78
C LEU A 205 -12.84 -14.50 28.96
N ARG A 206 -11.96 -15.51 29.03
CA ARG A 206 -10.85 -15.56 30.00
C ARG A 206 -9.53 -15.33 29.30
N TRP A 207 -8.68 -14.48 29.86
CA TRP A 207 -7.43 -14.06 29.24
C TRP A 207 -6.24 -14.07 30.21
N ARG A 208 -5.04 -14.04 29.64
CA ARG A 208 -3.80 -13.67 30.35
C ARG A 208 -3.45 -12.22 30.01
N MET A 209 -2.85 -11.48 30.94
CA MET A 209 -2.61 -10.04 30.78
C MET A 209 -1.62 -9.72 29.64
N ASP A 210 -0.43 -10.31 29.67
CA ASP A 210 0.61 -10.09 28.66
C ASP A 210 1.33 -11.39 28.32
N CYS A 211 1.89 -11.46 27.11
CA CYS A 211 2.80 -12.50 26.67
C CYS A 211 4.22 -11.92 26.53
N ASN A 212 5.23 -12.62 27.07
CA ASN A 212 6.64 -12.20 27.02
C ASN A 212 7.38 -12.64 25.74
N GLY A 213 6.70 -12.81 24.61
CA GLY A 213 7.34 -13.38 23.41
C GLY A 213 6.66 -13.04 22.11
N GLU A 214 7.51 -12.98 21.07
CA GLU A 214 7.21 -12.81 19.65
C GLU A 214 6.10 -13.76 19.19
N GLU A 215 5.22 -13.22 18.35
CA GLU A 215 4.09 -13.85 17.64
C GLU A 215 4.05 -15.39 17.71
N ALA A 216 3.56 -15.93 18.83
CA ALA A 216 3.31 -17.36 18.93
C ALA A 216 2.13 -17.69 18.00
N GLU A 217 2.29 -18.73 17.18
CA GLU A 217 1.29 -19.28 16.23
C GLU A 217 -0.07 -19.62 16.88
N ASN A 218 -0.18 -19.53 18.21
CA ASN A 218 -1.43 -19.60 18.96
C ASN A 218 -1.99 -18.21 19.27
N HIS A 219 -3.00 -17.80 18.49
CA HIS A 219 -3.73 -16.51 18.55
C HIS A 219 -4.54 -16.25 19.85
N CYS A 220 -4.22 -16.88 20.97
CA CYS A 220 -4.94 -16.71 22.25
C CYS A 220 -4.01 -16.54 23.47
N CYS A 221 -2.73 -16.17 23.28
CA CYS A 221 -1.77 -16.18 24.38
C CYS A 221 -1.95 -15.02 25.39
N CYS A 222 -2.55 -13.90 25.00
CA CYS A 222 -2.81 -12.73 25.87
C CYS A 222 -4.11 -12.01 25.48
N ALA A 223 -4.53 -11.04 26.29
CA ALA A 223 -5.75 -10.26 26.10
C ALA A 223 -5.87 -9.65 24.69
N ARG A 224 -4.76 -9.11 24.15
CA ARG A 224 -4.72 -8.50 22.82
C ARG A 224 -4.90 -9.54 21.70
N HIS A 225 -4.18 -10.65 21.77
CA HIS A 225 -4.29 -11.71 20.77
C HIS A 225 -5.68 -12.37 20.80
N LEU A 226 -6.21 -12.61 22.00
CA LEU A 226 -7.56 -13.14 22.17
C LEU A 226 -8.61 -12.21 21.55
N LEU A 227 -8.50 -10.90 21.80
CA LEU A 227 -9.39 -9.91 21.20
C LEU A 227 -9.22 -9.85 19.67
N ALA A 228 -7.97 -9.85 19.18
CA ALA A 228 -7.68 -9.86 17.73
C ALA A 228 -8.24 -11.10 17.02
N SER A 229 -8.34 -12.23 17.71
CA SER A 229 -8.91 -13.48 17.17
C SER A 229 -10.44 -13.49 17.13
N GLN A 230 -11.12 -12.51 17.75
CA GLN A 230 -12.57 -12.45 17.71
C GLN A 230 -13.07 -12.17 16.29
N PRO A 231 -14.24 -12.70 15.87
CA PRO A 231 -14.74 -12.52 14.50
C PRO A 231 -14.87 -11.06 14.08
N ASP A 232 -15.36 -10.20 14.97
CA ASP A 232 -15.54 -8.77 14.70
C ASP A 232 -14.22 -8.00 14.52
N PHE A 233 -13.09 -8.55 14.96
CA PHE A 233 -11.75 -8.01 14.72
C PHE A 233 -11.07 -8.67 13.52
N SER A 234 -11.12 -10.00 13.44
CA SER A 234 -10.41 -10.78 12.42
C SER A 234 -11.06 -10.72 11.04
N GLU A 235 -12.38 -10.61 10.99
CA GLU A 235 -13.16 -10.52 9.75
C GLU A 235 -13.51 -9.06 9.39
N GLN A 236 -12.99 -8.08 10.16
CA GLN A 236 -13.27 -6.67 9.91
C GLN A 236 -12.76 -6.29 8.51
N LYS A 237 -13.70 -5.84 7.67
CA LYS A 237 -13.36 -5.23 6.39
C LYS A 237 -12.79 -3.85 6.61
N THR A 238 -11.83 -3.46 5.78
CA THR A 238 -11.35 -2.08 5.80
C THR A 238 -12.47 -1.15 5.32
N ALA A 239 -12.50 0.10 5.81
CA ALA A 239 -13.49 1.09 5.35
C ALA A 239 -13.50 1.27 3.82
N ILE A 240 -12.35 1.12 3.16
CA ILE A 240 -12.25 1.15 1.70
C ILE A 240 -12.93 -0.07 1.08
N GLN A 241 -12.74 -1.26 1.64
CA GLN A 241 -13.39 -2.47 1.15
C GLN A 241 -14.90 -2.37 1.26
N GLU A 242 -15.43 -1.91 2.41
CA GLU A 242 -16.87 -1.72 2.62
C GLU A 242 -17.46 -0.79 1.55
N VAL A 243 -16.89 0.40 1.38
CA VAL A 243 -17.36 1.39 0.40
C VAL A 243 -17.29 0.87 -1.03
N VAL A 244 -16.26 0.10 -1.38
CA VAL A 244 -16.08 -0.47 -2.73
C VAL A 244 -17.10 -1.57 -3.00
N GLU A 245 -17.28 -2.50 -2.07
CA GLU A 245 -18.22 -3.63 -2.22
C GLU A 245 -19.68 -3.17 -2.17
N GLU A 246 -20.03 -2.22 -1.31
CA GLU A 246 -21.38 -1.61 -1.25
C GLU A 246 -21.76 -0.90 -2.55
N ALA A 247 -20.78 -0.32 -3.24
CA ALA A 247 -20.96 0.26 -4.56
C ALA A 247 -21.07 -0.79 -5.70
N GLY A 248 -20.99 -2.09 -5.37
CA GLY A 248 -21.06 -3.20 -6.32
C GLY A 248 -19.77 -3.40 -7.12
N HIS A 249 -18.64 -2.93 -6.61
CA HIS A 249 -17.32 -3.14 -7.22
C HIS A 249 -16.59 -4.34 -6.59
N ILE A 250 -15.57 -4.83 -7.30
CA ILE A 250 -14.72 -5.93 -6.84
C ILE A 250 -13.56 -5.34 -6.04
N PHE A 251 -13.37 -5.83 -4.81
CA PHE A 251 -12.21 -5.52 -3.98
C PHE A 251 -11.25 -6.72 -3.95
N GLU A 252 -9.98 -6.49 -4.28
CA GLU A 252 -8.93 -7.52 -4.23
C GLU A 252 -7.71 -6.97 -3.49
N LEU A 253 -7.19 -7.74 -2.54
CA LEU A 253 -5.93 -7.46 -1.89
C LEU A 253 -4.78 -8.01 -2.74
N TYR A 254 -3.68 -7.25 -2.84
CA TYR A 254 -2.48 -7.73 -3.51
C TYR A 254 -1.82 -8.86 -2.72
N PRO A 255 -1.20 -9.85 -3.40
CA PRO A 255 -0.38 -10.86 -2.75
C PRO A 255 0.76 -10.21 -1.96
N LYS A 256 0.94 -10.66 -0.72
CA LYS A 256 2.04 -10.21 0.13
C LYS A 256 3.38 -10.51 -0.56
N PHE A 257 4.37 -9.65 -0.32
CA PHE A 257 5.73 -9.71 -0.88
C PHE A 257 5.85 -9.47 -2.40
N HIS A 258 4.79 -9.63 -3.20
CA HIS A 258 4.83 -9.52 -4.66
C HIS A 258 4.58 -8.08 -5.16
N CYS A 259 5.46 -7.14 -4.84
CA CYS A 259 5.29 -5.72 -5.19
C CYS A 259 5.28 -5.47 -6.71
N GLU A 260 5.90 -6.35 -7.50
CA GLU A 260 5.91 -6.32 -8.97
C GLU A 260 4.54 -6.59 -9.60
N CYS A 261 3.60 -7.16 -8.83
CA CYS A 261 2.19 -7.31 -9.18
C CYS A 261 1.35 -6.03 -8.98
N ASN A 262 1.91 -4.99 -8.35
CA ASN A 262 1.25 -3.70 -8.15
C ASN A 262 1.97 -2.58 -8.93
N TRP A 263 1.40 -2.14 -10.05
CA TRP A 263 2.08 -1.15 -10.90
C TRP A 263 2.20 0.24 -10.26
N ILE A 264 1.46 0.55 -9.18
CA ILE A 264 1.61 1.83 -8.49
C ILE A 264 3.01 1.97 -7.87
N GLU A 265 3.66 0.86 -7.53
CA GLU A 265 5.04 0.87 -7.03
C GLU A 265 6.03 1.37 -8.10
N ARG A 266 5.78 1.05 -9.37
CA ARG A 266 6.57 1.56 -10.50
C ARG A 266 6.36 3.06 -10.67
N TYR A 267 5.12 3.53 -10.49
CA TYR A 267 4.81 4.95 -10.47
C TYR A 267 5.54 5.69 -9.35
N TRP A 268 5.53 5.14 -8.12
CA TRP A 268 6.27 5.72 -7.00
C TRP A 268 7.78 5.76 -7.27
N GLY A 269 8.34 4.69 -7.81
CA GLY A 269 9.74 4.65 -8.21
C GLY A 269 10.10 5.72 -9.24
N ALA A 270 9.25 5.91 -10.27
CA ALA A 270 9.46 6.93 -11.29
C ALA A 270 9.37 8.36 -10.73
N ALA A 271 8.36 8.65 -9.90
CA ALA A 271 8.21 9.95 -9.25
C ALA A 271 9.37 10.26 -8.28
N LYS A 272 9.78 9.27 -7.47
CA LYS A 272 10.94 9.40 -6.56
C LYS A 272 12.24 9.61 -7.30
N ARG A 273 12.43 8.98 -8.46
CA ARG A 273 13.60 9.24 -9.31
C ARG A 273 13.68 10.70 -9.71
N VAL A 274 12.57 11.31 -10.14
CA VAL A 274 12.56 12.75 -10.50
C VAL A 274 12.79 13.61 -9.26
N ALA A 275 12.18 13.29 -8.12
CA ALA A 275 12.43 14.00 -6.87
C ALA A 275 13.91 13.97 -6.46
N ARG A 276 14.56 12.80 -6.52
CA ARG A 276 15.99 12.64 -6.22
C ARG A 276 16.91 13.46 -7.12
N LEU A 277 16.56 13.53 -8.41
CA LEU A 277 17.34 14.29 -9.39
C LEU A 277 17.27 15.81 -9.16
N ASN A 278 16.16 16.28 -8.58
CA ASN A 278 15.87 17.69 -8.30
C ASN A 278 15.98 18.05 -6.81
N CYS A 279 16.58 17.17 -6.00
CA CYS A 279 16.67 17.35 -4.56
C CYS A 279 17.73 18.42 -4.21
N ASP A 280 17.28 19.47 -3.53
CA ASP A 280 18.11 20.57 -3.00
C ASP A 280 18.23 20.51 -1.47
N TYR A 281 17.83 19.39 -0.87
CA TYR A 281 17.82 19.16 0.58
C TYR A 281 16.93 20.15 1.38
N SER A 282 15.93 20.78 0.74
CA SER A 282 14.97 21.70 1.35
C SER A 282 13.56 21.11 1.41
N PHE A 283 12.98 21.05 2.62
CA PHE A 283 11.59 20.60 2.77
C PHE A 283 10.59 21.51 2.05
N LYS A 284 10.79 22.84 2.09
CA LYS A 284 9.93 23.79 1.37
C LYS A 284 9.96 23.57 -0.14
N SER A 285 11.13 23.21 -0.67
CA SER A 285 11.30 22.88 -2.09
C SER A 285 10.61 21.57 -2.44
N LEU A 286 10.77 20.53 -1.60
CA LEU A 286 10.03 19.28 -1.76
C LEU A 286 8.52 19.53 -1.77
N GLU A 287 7.99 20.26 -0.79
CA GLU A 287 6.56 20.57 -0.68
C GLU A 287 6.03 21.29 -1.93
N LYS A 288 6.76 22.30 -2.42
CA LYS A 288 6.39 23.05 -3.62
C LYS A 288 6.43 22.19 -4.90
N ASN A 289 7.43 21.33 -5.03
CA ASN A 289 7.72 20.61 -6.27
C ASN A 289 7.12 19.19 -6.33
N LEU A 290 6.65 18.64 -5.20
CA LEU A 290 6.09 17.29 -5.14
C LEU A 290 4.96 17.05 -6.17
N PRO A 291 4.01 17.97 -6.41
CA PRO A 291 3.01 17.78 -7.46
C PRO A 291 3.60 17.57 -8.85
N SER A 292 4.66 18.31 -9.24
CA SER A 292 5.27 18.18 -10.56
C SER A 292 6.05 16.87 -10.69
N PHE A 293 6.72 16.41 -9.62
CA PHE A 293 7.37 15.09 -9.60
C PHE A 293 6.35 13.96 -9.81
N LEU A 294 5.19 14.06 -9.15
CA LEU A 294 4.10 13.10 -9.28
C LEU A 294 3.42 13.13 -10.66
N ASP A 295 3.29 14.31 -11.27
CA ASP A 295 2.70 14.48 -12.60
C ASP A 295 3.67 14.03 -13.70
N SER A 296 4.99 14.08 -13.48
CA SER A 296 5.98 13.55 -14.42
C SER A 296 5.81 12.04 -14.69
N ALA A 297 5.38 11.28 -13.68
CA ALA A 297 5.14 9.84 -13.78
C ALA A 297 3.70 9.49 -14.20
N SER A 298 2.78 10.46 -14.17
CA SER A 298 1.39 10.33 -14.62
C SER A 298 0.92 11.68 -15.16
N PRO A 299 1.27 12.02 -16.41
CA PRO A 299 0.91 13.31 -16.99
C PRO A 299 -0.58 13.60 -16.90
N VAL A 300 -0.93 14.87 -16.71
CA VAL A 300 -2.33 15.32 -16.56
C VAL A 300 -3.04 15.42 -17.91
N ALA A 301 -2.28 15.66 -18.97
CA ALA A 301 -2.76 15.78 -20.34
C ALA A 301 -2.21 14.64 -21.20
N GLY A 302 -2.99 14.26 -22.21
CA GLY A 302 -2.65 13.19 -23.15
C GLY A 302 -2.98 11.79 -22.63
N SER A 303 -2.62 10.79 -23.43
CA SER A 303 -2.75 9.38 -23.06
C SER A 303 -1.84 9.04 -21.87
N PRO A 304 -2.29 8.24 -20.88
CA PRO A 304 -1.48 7.82 -19.73
C PRO A 304 -0.48 6.71 -20.10
N SER A 305 0.29 6.89 -21.19
CA SER A 305 1.21 5.92 -21.77
C SER A 305 2.22 5.34 -20.77
N ILE A 306 2.79 6.17 -19.89
CA ILE A 306 3.72 5.69 -18.84
C ILE A 306 3.02 4.70 -17.89
N ILE A 307 1.79 5.01 -17.48
CA ILE A 307 1.00 4.14 -16.61
C ILE A 307 0.62 2.85 -17.33
N ARG A 308 0.24 2.93 -18.61
CA ARG A 308 -0.07 1.75 -19.44
C ARG A 308 1.15 0.83 -19.60
N ARG A 309 2.35 1.38 -19.74
CA ARG A 309 3.60 0.59 -19.72
C ARG A 309 3.83 -0.10 -18.37
N PHE A 310 3.60 0.58 -17.26
CA PHE A 310 3.70 -0.03 -15.92
C PHE A 310 2.65 -1.12 -15.71
N TYR A 311 1.42 -0.87 -16.13
CA TYR A 311 0.31 -1.83 -16.13
C TYR A 311 0.67 -3.08 -16.94
N LYS A 312 1.12 -2.92 -18.19
CA LYS A 312 1.50 -4.04 -19.07
C LYS A 312 2.63 -4.88 -18.50
N LYS A 313 3.67 -4.24 -17.97
CA LYS A 313 4.78 -4.95 -17.31
C LYS A 313 4.29 -5.77 -16.12
N THR A 314 3.35 -5.22 -15.35
CA THR A 314 2.76 -5.87 -14.18
C THR A 314 1.92 -7.08 -14.57
N TRP A 315 1.08 -6.95 -15.60
CA TRP A 315 0.29 -8.09 -16.10
C TRP A 315 1.12 -9.26 -16.59
N ARG A 316 2.34 -9.03 -17.08
CA ARG A 316 3.24 -10.12 -17.45
C ARG A 316 3.74 -10.91 -16.23
N TYR A 317 3.98 -10.24 -15.08
CA TYR A 317 4.26 -10.95 -13.84
C TYR A 317 3.04 -11.74 -13.36
N ILE A 318 1.84 -11.12 -13.38
CA ILE A 318 0.58 -11.81 -13.04
C ILE A 318 0.38 -13.04 -13.92
N GLU A 319 0.63 -12.93 -15.23
CA GLU A 319 0.54 -14.06 -16.16
C GLU A 319 1.56 -15.16 -15.83
N ALA A 320 2.82 -14.80 -15.53
CA ALA A 320 3.84 -15.76 -15.11
C ALA A 320 3.41 -16.51 -13.83
N TYR A 321 2.92 -15.78 -12.82
CA TYR A 321 2.48 -16.37 -11.56
C TYR A 321 1.23 -17.24 -11.70
N SER A 322 0.33 -16.93 -12.64
CA SER A 322 -0.82 -17.81 -12.95
C SER A 322 -0.41 -19.14 -13.58
N LYS A 323 0.84 -19.26 -14.06
CA LYS A 323 1.44 -20.48 -14.59
C LYS A 323 2.37 -21.17 -13.58
N PHE A 324 2.27 -20.82 -12.28
CA PHE A 324 3.11 -21.35 -11.20
C PHE A 324 4.62 -21.05 -11.32
N LEU A 325 5.02 -20.01 -12.06
CA LEU A 325 6.43 -19.60 -12.03
C LEU A 325 6.76 -18.99 -10.67
N ASP A 326 7.98 -19.24 -10.18
CA ASP A 326 8.48 -18.52 -9.01
C ASP A 326 8.95 -17.10 -9.39
N ALA A 327 9.30 -16.29 -8.39
CA ALA A 327 9.73 -14.91 -8.62
C ALA A 327 10.99 -14.78 -9.49
N LYS A 328 11.93 -15.74 -9.39
CA LYS A 328 13.19 -15.73 -10.14
C LYS A 328 12.92 -16.05 -11.61
N ASP A 329 12.07 -17.03 -11.87
CA ASP A 329 11.66 -17.44 -13.21
C ASP A 329 10.79 -16.39 -13.88
N ALA A 330 9.84 -15.81 -13.15
CA ALA A 330 9.03 -14.69 -13.65
C ALA A 330 9.92 -13.49 -14.03
N ASP A 331 10.88 -13.11 -13.18
CA ASP A 331 11.82 -12.03 -13.48
C ASP A 331 12.74 -12.35 -14.67
N ALA A 332 13.19 -13.60 -14.79
CA ALA A 332 13.98 -14.07 -15.93
C ALA A 332 13.19 -13.99 -17.23
N GLU A 333 11.90 -14.34 -17.21
CA GLU A 333 11.00 -14.18 -18.35
C GLU A 333 10.86 -12.71 -18.74
N MET A 334 10.71 -11.81 -17.76
CA MET A 334 10.60 -10.37 -18.01
C MET A 334 11.86 -9.75 -18.60
N LYS A 335 13.04 -10.24 -18.18
CA LYS A 335 14.32 -9.82 -18.75
C LYS A 335 14.46 -10.19 -20.22
N LYS A 336 13.87 -11.31 -20.68
CA LYS A 336 13.87 -11.69 -22.11
C LYS A 336 13.19 -10.61 -22.96
N PHE A 337 12.05 -10.10 -22.54
CA PHE A 337 11.34 -9.02 -23.26
C PHE A 337 12.13 -7.71 -23.28
N THR A 338 12.73 -7.33 -22.15
CA THR A 338 13.54 -6.11 -22.06
C THR A 338 14.77 -6.19 -22.97
N SER A 339 15.43 -7.35 -23.01
CA SER A 339 16.60 -7.59 -23.87
C SER A 339 16.25 -7.55 -25.36
N ARG A 340 15.09 -8.09 -25.77
CA ARG A 340 14.61 -8.06 -27.16
C ARG A 340 14.37 -6.65 -27.66
N ILE A 341 13.71 -5.81 -26.85
CA ILE A 341 13.52 -4.38 -27.15
C ILE A 341 14.86 -3.66 -27.27
N SER A 342 15.80 -3.89 -26.35
CA SER A 342 17.13 -3.25 -26.42
C SER A 342 17.96 -3.67 -27.64
N LYS A 343 17.75 -4.90 -28.14
CA LYS A 343 18.44 -5.40 -29.34
C LYS A 343 17.82 -4.84 -30.62
N SER A 344 16.49 -4.66 -30.68
CA SER A 344 15.85 -4.03 -31.84
C SER A 344 16.21 -2.55 -32.00
N HIS A 345 16.42 -1.81 -30.90
CA HIS A 345 16.91 -0.41 -30.98
C HIS A 345 18.40 -0.29 -31.34
N ARG A 346 19.17 -1.40 -31.31
CA ARG A 346 20.60 -1.43 -31.68
C ARG A 346 20.86 -1.93 -33.10
N SER A 347 19.82 -2.27 -33.88
CA SER A 347 19.99 -2.44 -35.32
C SER A 347 20.16 -1.08 -35.96
N ILE A 348 21.38 -0.55 -35.92
CA ILE A 348 21.82 0.53 -36.79
C ILE A 348 21.64 -0.01 -38.21
N GLY A 349 20.80 0.64 -39.01
CA GLY A 349 20.68 0.35 -40.43
C GLY A 349 22.07 0.45 -41.05
N ILE A 350 22.57 -0.69 -41.55
CA ILE A 350 23.69 -0.68 -42.48
C ILE A 350 23.10 -0.06 -43.74
N HIS A 351 23.37 1.23 -43.92
CA HIS A 351 23.18 1.88 -45.22
C HIS A 351 24.31 1.36 -46.11
N ASP A 352 23.94 0.61 -47.14
CA ASP A 352 24.77 0.37 -48.33
C ASP A 352 24.82 1.62 -49.21
#